data_AF-A0A288Q650-F1
#
_entry.id   AF-A0A288Q650-F1
#
_cell.length_a   1.000
_cell.length_b   1.000
_cell.length_c   1.000
_cell.angle_alpha   90.00
_cell.angle_beta   90.00
_cell.angle_gamma   90.00
#
_symmetry.space_group_name_H-M   'P 1'
#
loop_
_entity.id
_entity.type
_entity.pdbx_description
1 polymer ?
#
loop_
_entity_poly.entity_id
_entity_poly.type
_entity_poly.pdbx_seq_one_letter_code
_entity_poly.pdbx_strand_id
1 'polypeptide(L)'
;MNKRIWYILAASLVLLVGVGGFILTNAHTISTSPKETLSDHRTTKPIQGSTKKSQLENKKAYSVPKADKSSANYVASGHASKIGEYTISSQGNKAVLAAKSNVTQTISNGDLTYTVSKVTKYNNDPKTDEAVEMARLALNTRDIDGAYTTLTIKYTIENTGSKNLQTDGVSTVAYTDGSIVSPLNGLDNDASLAQTTLAAGDKKTTFAVVLVPKALAATVKSIQIEFASIANSSHQKVQKASDGLTVNF
;
A
#
# COMPACT_ATOMS: atom_id res chain seq x y z
N MET A 1 -6.60 -35.87 -18.70
CA MET A 1 -7.53 -34.79 -19.11
C MET A 1 -7.62 -33.81 -17.94
N ASN A 2 -6.66 -32.87 -17.76
CA ASN A 2 -6.66 -31.45 -18.21
C ASN A 2 -8.01 -30.74 -17.89
N LYS A 3 -8.14 -29.59 -17.18
CA LYS A 3 -7.26 -28.44 -16.85
C LYS A 3 -7.72 -27.74 -15.54
N ARG A 4 -6.82 -27.37 -14.61
CA ARG A 4 -6.40 -26.02 -14.14
C ARG A 4 -7.47 -24.92 -14.01
N ILE A 5 -7.51 -24.21 -12.86
CA ILE A 5 -7.22 -22.76 -12.68
C ILE A 5 -7.29 -22.36 -11.18
N TRP A 6 -6.44 -21.39 -10.83
CA TRP A 6 -5.92 -20.93 -9.54
C TRP A 6 -6.83 -19.95 -8.77
N TYR A 7 -6.61 -19.83 -7.45
CA TYR A 7 -6.76 -18.55 -6.74
C TYR A 7 -5.60 -18.32 -5.77
N ILE A 8 -4.90 -17.21 -6.01
CA ILE A 8 -3.84 -16.66 -5.19
C ILE A 8 -4.51 -16.03 -3.96
N LEU A 9 -4.23 -16.60 -2.79
CA LEU A 9 -4.48 -15.99 -1.50
C LEU A 9 -3.50 -14.82 -1.35
N ALA A 10 -4.00 -13.59 -1.26
CA ALA A 10 -3.22 -12.48 -0.73
C ALA A 10 -3.12 -12.64 0.80
N ALA A 11 -2.33 -13.63 1.21
CA ALA A 11 -1.83 -13.80 2.56
C ALA A 11 -0.31 -13.58 2.47
N SER A 12 0.14 -12.33 2.57
CA SER A 12 1.56 -12.04 2.73
C SER A 12 1.94 -12.26 4.19
N LEU A 13 2.00 -13.53 4.58
CA LEU A 13 2.69 -14.00 5.77
C LEU A 13 4.06 -14.52 5.32
N VAL A 14 5.09 -13.68 5.42
CA VAL A 14 6.48 -14.17 5.31
C VAL A 14 7.04 -14.35 6.72
N LEU A 15 7.30 -15.62 7.02
CA LEU A 15 8.04 -16.11 8.18
C LEU A 15 9.52 -16.23 7.80
N LEU A 16 10.38 -15.67 8.65
CA LEU A 16 11.84 -15.72 8.62
C LEU A 16 12.39 -17.10 9.00
N VAL A 17 13.46 -17.55 8.31
CA VAL A 17 14.66 -18.23 8.85
C VAL A 17 15.78 -17.98 7.80
N GLY A 18 17.02 -17.57 8.06
CA GLY A 18 17.80 -17.25 9.25
C GLY A 18 19.27 -16.98 8.86
N VAL A 19 20.08 -16.64 9.86
CA VAL A 19 21.57 -16.60 9.90
C VAL A 19 22.29 -15.30 9.46
N GLY A 20 22.69 -14.53 10.48
CA GLY A 20 24.09 -14.16 10.75
C GLY A 20 24.83 -13.19 9.82
N GLY A 21 25.20 -12.01 10.36
CA GLY A 21 26.21 -11.16 9.72
C GLY A 21 26.21 -9.71 10.19
N PHE A 22 26.72 -9.46 11.39
CA PHE A 22 27.09 -8.13 11.90
C PHE A 22 28.38 -7.67 11.21
N ILE A 23 28.37 -6.53 10.51
CA ILE A 23 29.58 -5.73 10.25
C ILE A 23 29.22 -4.25 10.43
N LEU A 24 29.80 -3.66 11.48
CA LEU A 24 29.97 -2.22 11.67
C LEU A 24 31.07 -1.70 10.74
N THR A 25 30.81 -0.66 9.96
CA THR A 25 31.84 0.31 9.57
C THR A 25 31.26 1.73 9.57
N ASN A 26 31.80 2.55 10.47
CA ASN A 26 31.62 3.99 10.46
C ASN A 26 32.62 4.61 9.49
N ALA A 27 32.13 5.29 8.46
CA ALA A 27 32.76 6.48 7.89
C ALA A 27 31.78 7.14 6.92
N HIS A 28 31.36 8.37 7.21
CA HIS A 28 31.45 9.39 6.18
C HIS A 28 31.55 10.80 6.78
N THR A 29 32.56 11.48 6.27
CA THR A 29 32.89 12.89 6.35
C THR A 29 31.78 13.77 5.77
N ILE A 30 31.71 14.99 6.33
CA ILE A 30 30.82 16.10 5.97
C ILE A 30 31.20 16.64 4.59
N SER A 31 30.21 16.87 3.71
CA SER A 31 29.95 18.19 3.08
C SER A 31 28.94 18.17 1.93
N THR A 32 28.29 19.33 1.80
CA THR A 32 27.46 19.86 0.70
C THR A 32 26.02 19.36 0.59
N SER A 33 25.12 20.14 1.20
CA SER A 33 23.66 20.03 1.11
C SER A 33 23.15 20.25 -0.33
N PRO A 34 22.30 19.36 -0.84
CA PRO A 34 21.37 19.67 -1.93
C PRO A 34 19.94 19.77 -1.39
N LYS A 35 19.29 20.90 -1.71
CA LYS A 35 17.85 21.25 -1.71
C LYS A 35 16.87 20.22 -1.13
N GLU A 36 16.14 20.66 -0.11
CA GLU A 36 15.02 19.98 0.55
C GLU A 36 13.98 19.45 -0.45
N THR A 37 13.73 18.14 -0.40
CA THR A 37 12.59 17.47 -1.04
C THR A 37 11.48 17.25 -0.01
N LEU A 38 10.27 16.87 -0.43
CA LEU A 38 9.13 16.50 0.44
C LEU A 38 9.43 15.32 1.41
N SER A 39 10.68 14.86 1.47
CA SER A 39 11.19 13.69 2.17
C SER A 39 11.56 13.94 3.64
N ASP A 40 11.49 15.17 4.16
CA ASP A 40 11.92 15.50 5.53
C ASP A 40 10.81 15.43 6.61
N HIS A 41 9.67 14.78 6.32
CA HIS A 41 8.64 14.61 7.34
C HIS A 41 8.97 13.47 8.32
N ARG A 42 9.41 13.87 9.53
CA ARG A 42 9.53 13.13 10.81
C ARG A 42 9.55 11.60 10.70
N THR A 43 10.73 11.03 10.98
CA THR A 43 10.99 9.60 11.17
C THR A 43 10.12 9.02 12.29
N THR A 44 8.93 8.51 11.97
CA THR A 44 8.21 7.60 12.86
C THR A 44 8.87 6.23 12.74
N LYS A 45 9.43 5.72 13.86
CA LYS A 45 9.93 4.34 13.90
C LYS A 45 8.81 3.39 13.48
N PRO A 46 9.08 2.39 12.61
CA PRO A 46 8.10 1.38 12.25
C PRO A 46 7.46 0.78 13.50
N ILE A 47 6.17 0.43 13.43
CA ILE A 47 5.50 -0.33 14.49
C ILE A 47 6.13 -1.71 14.51
N GLN A 48 7.19 -1.84 15.31
CA GLN A 48 7.86 -3.08 15.57
C GLN A 48 6.88 -3.92 16.40
N GLY A 49 6.28 -4.94 15.77
CA GLY A 49 5.36 -5.86 16.43
C GLY A 49 6.06 -6.49 17.62
N SER A 50 5.76 -6.00 18.82
CA SER A 50 6.18 -6.61 20.07
C SER A 50 5.54 -7.99 20.16
N THR A 51 6.29 -9.03 19.76
CA THR A 51 6.20 -10.43 20.21
C THR A 51 4.80 -11.05 20.41
N LYS A 52 3.77 -10.59 19.67
CA LYS A 52 2.40 -11.11 19.70
C LYS A 52 1.92 -11.68 18.37
N LYS A 53 2.80 -11.80 17.37
CA LYS A 53 2.46 -12.39 16.07
C LYS A 53 1.93 -13.83 16.21
N SER A 54 2.47 -14.61 17.17
CA SER A 54 1.99 -15.97 17.48
C SER A 54 0.68 -16.04 18.27
N GLN A 55 0.22 -14.95 18.89
CA GLN A 55 -1.06 -14.89 19.60
C GLN A 55 -2.22 -14.44 18.71
N LEU A 56 -1.96 -13.71 17.60
CA LEU A 56 -3.00 -13.38 16.63
C LEU A 56 -3.38 -14.57 15.73
N GLU A 57 -2.44 -15.45 15.38
CA GLU A 57 -2.71 -16.59 14.47
C GLU A 57 -3.61 -17.67 15.09
N ASN A 58 -3.77 -17.70 16.42
CA ASN A 58 -4.57 -18.71 17.14
C ASN A 58 -5.95 -18.21 17.61
N LYS A 59 -6.38 -17.01 17.20
CA LYS A 59 -7.72 -16.52 17.55
C LYS A 59 -8.79 -17.04 16.60
N LYS A 60 -9.97 -17.34 17.17
CA LYS A 60 -11.15 -17.77 16.40
C LYS A 60 -11.56 -16.63 15.45
N ALA A 61 -11.76 -16.97 14.17
CA ALA A 61 -12.25 -16.02 13.18
C ALA A 61 -13.56 -15.35 13.63
N TYR A 62 -13.66 -14.05 13.37
CA TYR A 62 -14.85 -13.25 13.59
C TYR A 62 -16.06 -13.88 12.90
N SER A 63 -17.12 -14.11 13.67
CA SER A 63 -18.35 -14.66 13.15
C SER A 63 -19.21 -13.52 12.58
N VAL A 64 -19.31 -13.45 11.26
CA VAL A 64 -20.16 -12.46 10.58
C VAL A 64 -21.62 -12.58 11.09
N PRO A 65 -22.22 -11.48 11.59
CA PRO A 65 -23.60 -11.48 12.10
C PRO A 65 -24.62 -11.97 11.07
N LYS A 66 -25.71 -12.58 11.55
CA LYS A 66 -26.80 -13.07 10.68
C LYS A 66 -27.39 -11.96 9.81
N ALA A 67 -27.54 -10.76 10.37
CA ALA A 67 -28.04 -9.59 9.66
C ALA A 67 -27.16 -9.22 8.46
N ASP A 68 -25.83 -9.24 8.62
CA ASP A 68 -24.90 -9.01 7.50
C ASP A 68 -24.95 -10.15 6.48
N LYS A 69 -25.01 -11.41 6.92
CA LYS A 69 -25.13 -12.58 6.01
C LYS A 69 -26.38 -12.54 5.14
N SER A 70 -27.47 -11.96 5.64
CA SER A 70 -28.72 -11.79 4.88
C SER A 70 -28.76 -10.53 4.01
N SER A 71 -27.78 -9.64 4.14
CA SER A 71 -27.73 -8.39 3.38
C SER A 71 -27.36 -8.64 1.92
N ALA A 72 -28.12 -8.08 0.98
CA ALA A 72 -27.81 -8.16 -0.45
C ALA A 72 -26.50 -7.43 -0.82
N ASN A 73 -26.04 -6.51 0.05
CA ASN A 73 -24.79 -5.76 -0.15
C ASN A 73 -23.57 -6.46 0.45
N TYR A 74 -23.76 -7.55 1.20
CA TYR A 74 -22.64 -8.31 1.75
C TYR A 74 -22.06 -9.26 0.70
N VAL A 75 -20.74 -9.15 0.46
CA VAL A 75 -20.01 -9.93 -0.53
C VAL A 75 -19.05 -10.89 0.17
N ALA A 76 -19.50 -12.12 0.40
CA ALA A 76 -18.73 -13.15 1.09
C ALA A 76 -17.44 -13.56 0.35
N SER A 77 -17.36 -13.34 -0.97
CA SER A 77 -16.16 -13.63 -1.77
C SER A 77 -14.99 -12.67 -1.47
N GLY A 78 -15.21 -11.58 -0.73
CA GLY A 78 -14.19 -10.57 -0.46
C GLY A 78 -13.98 -9.56 -1.61
N HIS A 79 -14.75 -9.64 -2.70
CA HIS A 79 -14.57 -8.81 -3.88
C HIS A 79 -15.77 -7.87 -4.12
N ALA A 80 -15.89 -6.82 -3.30
CA ALA A 80 -16.90 -5.79 -3.53
C ALA A 80 -16.65 -5.08 -4.88
N SER A 81 -17.70 -4.99 -5.70
CA SER A 81 -17.61 -4.52 -7.09
C SER A 81 -18.51 -3.31 -7.37
N LYS A 82 -19.61 -3.18 -6.63
CA LYS A 82 -20.60 -2.09 -6.72
C LYS A 82 -20.51 -1.18 -5.49
N ILE A 83 -20.78 0.10 -5.69
CA ILE A 83 -20.82 1.07 -4.59
C ILE A 83 -21.88 0.63 -3.59
N GLY A 84 -21.52 0.64 -2.30
CA GLY A 84 -22.36 0.17 -1.19
C GLY A 84 -22.18 -1.32 -0.85
N GLU A 85 -21.61 -2.13 -1.74
CA GLU A 85 -21.20 -3.50 -1.39
C GLU A 85 -20.09 -3.47 -0.34
N TYR A 86 -20.08 -4.47 0.54
CA TYR A 86 -19.10 -4.57 1.60
C TYR A 86 -18.66 -6.00 1.87
N THR A 87 -17.46 -6.11 2.44
CA THR A 87 -16.86 -7.37 2.87
C THR A 87 -16.57 -7.27 4.36
N ILE A 88 -16.44 -8.43 5.03
CA ILE A 88 -16.04 -8.48 6.44
C ILE A 88 -14.86 -9.44 6.53
N SER A 89 -13.71 -8.95 7.00
CA SER A 89 -12.52 -9.78 7.17
C SER A 89 -12.70 -10.81 8.29
N SER A 90 -11.82 -11.81 8.34
CA SER A 90 -11.82 -12.79 9.43
C SER A 90 -11.47 -12.18 10.79
N GLN A 91 -10.90 -10.97 10.84
CA GLN A 91 -10.69 -10.22 12.08
C GLN A 91 -11.89 -9.32 12.43
N GLY A 92 -12.86 -9.18 11.52
CA GLY A 92 -14.06 -8.37 11.74
C GLY A 92 -13.96 -6.92 11.25
N ASN A 93 -13.09 -6.61 10.28
CA ASN A 93 -13.13 -5.32 9.61
C ASN A 93 -14.23 -5.32 8.53
N LYS A 94 -15.24 -4.46 8.67
CA LYS A 94 -16.24 -4.23 7.62
C LYS A 94 -15.74 -3.16 6.65
N ALA A 95 -15.39 -3.55 5.43
CA ALA A 95 -14.91 -2.64 4.39
C ALA A 95 -16.02 -2.39 3.35
N VAL A 96 -16.56 -1.17 3.32
CA VAL A 96 -17.61 -0.75 2.40
C VAL A 96 -16.99 -0.03 1.20
N LEU A 97 -17.31 -0.48 -0.02
CA LEU A 97 -16.92 0.19 -1.25
C LEU A 97 -17.68 1.51 -1.39
N ALA A 98 -17.03 2.62 -1.05
CA ALA A 98 -17.66 3.94 -0.96
C ALA A 98 -17.62 4.69 -2.29
N ALA A 99 -16.53 4.56 -3.06
CA ALA A 99 -16.40 5.15 -4.38
C ALA A 99 -15.41 4.35 -5.24
N LYS A 100 -15.53 4.46 -6.55
CA LYS A 100 -14.61 3.86 -7.51
C LYS A 100 -14.56 4.71 -8.76
N SER A 101 -13.37 5.16 -9.12
CA SER A 101 -13.15 6.02 -10.28
C SER A 101 -12.10 5.37 -11.18
N ASN A 102 -12.39 5.28 -12.47
CA ASN A 102 -11.38 4.96 -13.47
C ASN A 102 -10.69 6.27 -13.85
N VAL A 103 -9.36 6.27 -13.84
CA VAL A 103 -8.54 7.43 -14.15
C VAL A 103 -7.47 6.99 -15.14
N THR A 104 -6.89 7.92 -15.87
CA THR A 104 -5.74 7.65 -16.73
C THR A 104 -4.75 8.79 -16.54
N GLN A 105 -3.87 8.62 -15.55
CA GLN A 105 -2.83 9.60 -15.24
C GLN A 105 -1.49 8.91 -15.29
N THR A 106 -0.54 9.53 -15.99
CA THR A 106 0.75 8.92 -16.30
C THR A 106 1.89 9.86 -15.92
N ILE A 107 2.96 9.29 -15.40
CA ILE A 107 4.23 9.98 -15.17
C ILE A 107 5.38 9.07 -15.58
N SER A 108 6.43 9.67 -16.16
CA SER A 108 7.69 8.99 -16.42
C SER A 108 8.72 9.42 -15.37
N ASN A 109 9.50 8.46 -14.88
CA ASN A 109 10.63 8.70 -13.99
C ASN A 109 11.82 7.91 -14.54
N GLY A 110 12.71 8.59 -15.29
CA GLY A 110 13.75 7.91 -16.06
C GLY A 110 13.13 6.87 -17.01
N ASP A 111 13.62 5.64 -16.93
CA ASP A 111 13.22 4.51 -17.77
C ASP A 111 11.95 3.79 -17.31
N LEU A 112 11.30 4.22 -16.22
CA LEU A 112 10.01 3.67 -15.79
C LEU A 112 8.87 4.65 -16.08
N THR A 113 7.79 4.13 -16.64
CA THR A 113 6.52 4.85 -16.80
C THR A 113 5.47 4.24 -15.89
N TYR A 114 4.79 5.09 -15.12
CA TYR A 114 3.74 4.71 -14.19
C TYR A 114 2.41 5.23 -14.71
N THR A 115 1.41 4.35 -14.84
CA THR A 115 0.04 4.73 -15.26
C THR A 115 -0.96 4.33 -14.20
N VAL A 116 -1.54 5.31 -13.51
CA VAL A 116 -2.64 5.12 -12.56
C VAL A 116 -3.93 4.92 -13.35
N SER A 117 -4.60 3.80 -13.10
CA SER A 117 -5.76 3.33 -13.88
C SER A 117 -7.08 3.37 -13.09
N LYS A 118 -6.99 3.30 -11.76
CA LYS A 118 -8.17 3.26 -10.89
C LYS A 118 -7.84 3.71 -9.47
N VAL A 119 -8.74 4.49 -8.89
CA VAL A 119 -8.75 4.80 -7.46
C VAL A 119 -10.05 4.28 -6.87
N THR A 120 -9.95 3.53 -5.78
CA THR A 120 -11.10 2.94 -5.09
C THR A 120 -11.10 3.38 -3.63
N LYS A 121 -12.20 3.95 -3.14
CA LYS A 121 -12.34 4.39 -1.75
C LYS A 121 -13.10 3.35 -0.94
N TYR A 122 -12.54 2.96 0.20
CA TYR A 122 -13.20 2.11 1.18
C TYR A 122 -13.41 2.84 2.50
N ASN A 123 -14.63 2.76 3.02
CA ASN A 123 -14.92 3.11 4.41
C ASN A 123 -14.79 1.83 5.23
N ASN A 124 -13.85 1.82 6.18
CA ASN A 124 -13.54 0.68 7.02
C ASN A 124 -14.11 0.91 8.42
N ASP A 125 -14.79 -0.09 8.94
CA ASP A 125 -15.48 -0.08 10.23
C ASP A 125 -15.08 -1.34 11.01
N PRO A 126 -13.95 -1.29 11.75
CA PRO A 126 -13.45 -2.42 12.51
C PRO A 126 -14.38 -2.75 13.68
N LYS A 127 -14.82 -4.01 13.77
CA LYS A 127 -15.74 -4.50 14.82
C LYS A 127 -15.04 -5.12 16.02
N THR A 128 -13.71 -5.21 15.98
CA THR A 128 -12.89 -5.81 17.03
C THR A 128 -11.60 -5.01 17.19
N ASP A 129 -11.00 -5.07 18.38
CA ASP A 129 -9.68 -4.49 18.63
C ASP A 129 -8.59 -5.13 17.76
N GLU A 130 -8.76 -6.41 17.42
CA GLU A 130 -7.85 -7.14 16.52
C GLU A 130 -7.89 -6.57 15.09
N ALA A 131 -9.07 -6.22 14.59
CA ALA A 131 -9.21 -5.54 13.30
C ALA A 131 -8.52 -4.17 13.31
N VAL A 132 -8.61 -3.42 14.42
CA VAL A 132 -7.89 -2.16 14.60
C VAL A 132 -6.37 -2.39 14.61
N GLU A 133 -5.89 -3.37 15.37
CA GLU A 133 -4.45 -3.68 15.47
C GLU A 133 -3.88 -4.14 14.12
N MET A 134 -4.60 -4.98 13.38
CA MET A 134 -4.20 -5.39 12.03
C MET A 134 -4.15 -4.22 11.04
N ALA A 135 -5.11 -3.28 11.12
CA ALA A 135 -5.09 -2.09 10.29
C ALA A 135 -3.88 -1.19 10.62
N ARG A 136 -3.59 -0.99 11.92
CA ARG A 136 -2.41 -0.25 12.39
C ARG A 136 -1.11 -0.88 11.91
N LEU A 137 -0.99 -2.21 11.98
CA LEU A 137 0.18 -2.93 11.53
C LEU A 137 0.35 -2.84 10.00
N ALA A 138 -0.71 -3.08 9.24
CA ALA A 138 -0.68 -3.06 7.77
C ALA A 138 -0.32 -1.67 7.24
N LEU A 139 -0.88 -0.61 7.81
CA LEU A 139 -0.64 0.78 7.38
C LEU A 139 0.47 1.46 8.19
N ASN A 140 1.16 0.73 9.06
CA ASN A 140 2.26 1.22 9.90
C ASN A 140 1.95 2.55 10.62
N THR A 141 0.78 2.64 11.25
CA THR A 141 0.33 3.87 11.94
C THR A 141 -0.40 3.55 13.24
N ARG A 142 -0.31 4.46 14.22
CA ARG A 142 -1.04 4.35 15.50
C ARG A 142 -2.37 5.08 15.47
N ASP A 143 -2.63 5.86 14.42
CA ASP A 143 -3.71 6.85 14.37
C ASP A 143 -5.08 6.26 14.01
N ILE A 144 -5.15 4.93 13.86
CA ILE A 144 -6.41 4.22 13.63
C ILE A 144 -6.95 3.76 14.99
N ASP A 145 -7.99 4.39 15.52
CA ASP A 145 -8.63 4.05 16.80
C ASP A 145 -10.08 3.56 16.64
N GLY A 146 -10.58 3.50 15.41
CA GLY A 146 -11.94 3.13 15.07
C GLY A 146 -12.14 3.15 13.56
N ALA A 147 -13.27 3.66 13.09
CA ALA A 147 -13.55 3.75 11.65
C ALA A 147 -12.52 4.63 10.91
N TYR A 148 -12.08 4.17 9.74
CA TYR A 148 -11.05 4.83 8.93
C TYR A 148 -11.34 4.70 7.44
N THR A 149 -10.75 5.57 6.63
CA THR A 149 -10.95 5.57 5.17
C THR A 149 -9.64 5.27 4.47
N THR A 150 -9.67 4.40 3.47
CA THR A 150 -8.52 4.11 2.63
C THR A 150 -8.81 4.36 1.15
N LEU A 151 -7.76 4.66 0.39
CA LEU A 151 -7.78 4.60 -1.07
C LEU A 151 -6.92 3.42 -1.52
N THR A 152 -7.43 2.60 -2.42
CA THR A 152 -6.64 1.65 -3.20
C THR A 152 -6.36 2.27 -4.56
N ILE A 153 -5.08 2.47 -4.86
CA ILE A 153 -4.57 3.07 -6.09
C ILE A 153 -4.03 1.93 -6.95
N LYS A 154 -4.68 1.62 -8.07
CA LYS A 154 -4.22 0.63 -9.03
C LYS A 154 -3.43 1.31 -10.14
N TYR A 155 -2.22 0.83 -10.40
CA TYR A 155 -1.36 1.38 -11.43
C TYR A 155 -0.54 0.30 -12.14
N THR A 156 -0.03 0.65 -13.32
CA THR A 156 0.88 -0.18 -14.10
C THR A 156 2.24 0.50 -14.17
N ILE A 157 3.30 -0.27 -13.91
CA ILE A 157 4.69 0.12 -14.09
C ILE A 157 5.16 -0.52 -15.40
N GLU A 158 5.73 0.27 -16.29
CA GLU A 158 6.32 -0.17 -17.54
C GLU A 158 7.79 0.24 -17.59
N ASN A 159 8.67 -0.71 -17.87
CA ASN A 159 10.08 -0.43 -18.10
C ASN A 159 10.30 -0.15 -19.59
N THR A 160 10.43 1.13 -19.94
CA THR A 160 10.67 1.59 -21.30
C THR A 160 12.17 1.63 -21.66
N GLY A 161 13.04 1.33 -20.70
CA GLY A 161 14.49 1.30 -20.89
C GLY A 161 15.02 -0.07 -21.35
N SER A 162 16.35 -0.17 -21.38
CA SER A 162 17.08 -1.37 -21.80
C SER A 162 17.68 -2.18 -20.64
N LYS A 163 17.57 -1.68 -19.41
CA LYS A 163 18.15 -2.29 -18.20
C LYS A 163 17.05 -2.89 -17.35
N ASN A 164 17.41 -3.88 -16.55
CA ASN A 164 16.55 -4.43 -15.51
C ASN A 164 16.46 -3.43 -14.35
N LEU A 165 15.24 -3.10 -13.94
CA LEU A 165 14.97 -2.05 -12.96
C LEU A 165 14.02 -2.54 -11.87
N GLN A 166 14.18 -2.00 -10.68
CA GLN A 166 13.35 -2.25 -9.52
C GLN A 166 12.91 -0.92 -8.91
N THR A 167 11.70 -0.91 -8.33
CA THR A 167 11.15 0.24 -7.59
C THR A 167 10.28 -0.29 -6.46
N ASP A 168 10.23 0.45 -5.36
CA ASP A 168 9.38 0.13 -4.21
C ASP A 168 7.90 0.56 -4.43
N GLY A 169 7.59 1.14 -5.60
CA GLY A 169 6.26 1.60 -5.95
C GLY A 169 6.03 3.04 -5.53
N VAL A 170 5.02 3.29 -4.70
CA VAL A 170 4.69 4.64 -4.21
C VAL A 170 5.55 4.98 -3.00
N SER A 171 6.23 6.13 -3.06
CA SER A 171 7.03 6.72 -1.98
C SER A 171 6.15 7.48 -1.01
N THR A 172 5.38 8.44 -1.52
CA THR A 172 4.48 9.27 -0.72
C THR A 172 3.19 9.56 -1.45
N VAL A 173 2.14 9.86 -0.67
CA VAL A 173 0.90 10.47 -1.16
C VAL A 173 0.62 11.72 -0.33
N ALA A 174 0.51 12.86 -1.00
CA ALA A 174 0.11 14.12 -0.40
C ALA A 174 -1.37 14.42 -0.67
N TYR A 175 -2.03 14.99 0.33
CA TYR A 175 -3.43 15.40 0.28
C TYR A 175 -3.57 16.92 0.20
N THR A 176 -4.78 17.39 -0.13
CA THR A 176 -5.07 18.83 -0.34
C THR A 176 -4.95 19.68 0.93
N ASP A 177 -4.99 19.07 2.11
CA ASP A 177 -4.75 19.74 3.40
C ASP A 177 -3.25 19.82 3.76
N GLY A 178 -2.36 19.35 2.89
CA GLY A 178 -0.92 19.30 3.11
C GLY A 178 -0.45 18.07 3.89
N SER A 179 -1.36 17.20 4.36
CA SER A 179 -0.99 15.93 4.98
C SER A 179 -0.27 15.02 3.99
N ILE A 180 0.77 14.32 4.45
CA ILE A 180 1.54 13.36 3.64
C ILE A 180 1.56 12.01 4.34
N VAL A 181 1.28 10.95 3.58
CA VAL A 181 1.45 9.56 4.01
C VAL A 181 2.55 8.88 3.19
N SER A 182 3.23 7.94 3.84
CA SER A 182 4.35 7.15 3.33
C SER A 182 4.31 5.75 3.94
N PRO A 183 5.17 4.81 3.51
CA PRO A 183 5.29 3.50 4.16
C PRO A 183 5.55 3.55 5.67
N LEU A 184 5.96 4.71 6.21
CA LEU A 184 6.23 4.90 7.62
C LEU A 184 4.99 5.28 8.46
N ASN A 185 3.87 5.68 7.83
CA ASN A 185 2.76 6.32 8.54
C ASN A 185 1.39 6.27 7.84
N GLY A 186 1.11 5.32 6.95
CA GLY A 186 -0.23 5.19 6.37
C GLY A 186 -0.29 4.67 4.94
N LEU A 187 0.81 4.19 4.38
CA LEU A 187 0.86 3.65 3.02
C LEU A 187 1.37 2.21 3.04
N ASP A 188 0.71 1.33 2.30
CA ASP A 188 1.14 -0.04 2.07
C ASP A 188 1.23 -0.28 0.56
N ASN A 189 2.41 -0.67 0.07
CA ASN A 189 2.61 -1.04 -1.33
C ASN A 189 2.38 -2.56 -1.49
N ASP A 190 2.05 -2.98 -2.69
CA ASP A 190 2.10 -4.40 -3.07
C ASP A 190 3.47 -5.01 -2.74
N ALA A 191 3.50 -5.89 -1.74
CA ALA A 191 4.71 -6.53 -1.23
C ALA A 191 5.50 -7.29 -2.30
N SER A 192 4.87 -7.67 -3.42
CA SER A 192 5.57 -8.35 -4.52
C SER A 192 6.60 -7.44 -5.20
N LEU A 193 6.48 -6.11 -5.09
CA LEU A 193 7.44 -5.15 -5.66
C LEU A 193 8.84 -5.28 -5.06
N ALA A 194 8.95 -5.60 -3.77
CA ALA A 194 10.23 -5.80 -3.10
C ALA A 194 11.06 -6.97 -3.69
N GLN A 195 10.40 -7.90 -4.38
CA GLN A 195 11.01 -9.07 -5.00
C GLN A 195 10.90 -9.07 -6.53
N THR A 196 10.38 -8.00 -7.12
CA THR A 196 10.20 -7.92 -8.57
C THR A 196 11.24 -7.00 -9.19
N THR A 197 12.03 -7.56 -10.10
CA THR A 197 12.80 -6.79 -11.09
C THR A 197 12.05 -6.81 -12.41
N LEU A 198 11.82 -5.65 -13.00
CA LEU A 198 11.22 -5.47 -14.32
C LEU A 198 12.31 -5.55 -15.38
N ALA A 199 12.25 -6.52 -16.29
CA ALA A 199 13.14 -6.55 -17.44
C ALA A 199 12.79 -5.42 -18.43
N ALA A 200 13.69 -5.18 -19.40
CA ALA A 200 13.44 -4.23 -20.47
C ALA A 200 12.13 -4.57 -21.22
N GLY A 201 11.23 -3.60 -21.38
CA GLY A 201 9.92 -3.76 -22.02
C GLY A 201 8.84 -4.39 -21.13
N ASP A 202 9.16 -4.85 -19.92
CA ASP A 202 8.18 -5.50 -19.04
C ASP A 202 7.17 -4.50 -18.48
N LYS A 203 5.96 -5.02 -18.24
CA LYS A 203 4.90 -4.32 -17.51
C LYS A 203 4.46 -5.11 -16.29
N LYS A 204 4.24 -4.43 -15.17
CA LYS A 204 3.60 -4.99 -13.98
C LYS A 204 2.44 -4.11 -13.55
N THR A 205 1.26 -4.71 -13.47
CA THR A 205 0.12 -4.07 -12.81
C THR A 205 0.14 -4.42 -11.33
N THR A 206 -0.02 -3.40 -10.49
CA THR A 206 0.15 -3.46 -9.04
C THR A 206 -0.77 -2.45 -8.36
N PHE A 207 -0.64 -2.27 -7.05
CA PHE A 207 -1.44 -1.34 -6.28
C PHE A 207 -0.68 -0.78 -5.06
N ALA A 208 -1.24 0.30 -4.50
CA ALA A 208 -0.92 0.79 -3.17
C ALA A 208 -2.22 1.06 -2.41
N VAL A 209 -2.21 0.89 -1.09
CA VAL A 209 -3.29 1.27 -0.17
C VAL A 209 -2.80 2.43 0.68
N VAL A 210 -3.58 3.51 0.75
CA VAL A 210 -3.24 4.69 1.54
C VAL A 210 -4.34 5.06 2.51
N LEU A 211 -3.96 5.44 3.72
CA LEU A 211 -4.84 5.99 4.74
C LEU A 211 -5.18 7.44 4.37
N VAL A 212 -6.47 7.76 4.37
CA VAL A 212 -6.96 9.12 4.17
C VAL A 212 -7.02 9.84 5.52
N PRO A 213 -6.51 11.08 5.63
CA PRO A 213 -6.69 11.90 6.82
C PRO A 213 -8.17 11.99 7.22
N LYS A 214 -8.45 11.87 8.52
CA LYS A 214 -9.84 11.85 9.04
C LYS A 214 -10.64 13.08 8.61
N ALA A 215 -9.99 14.25 8.54
CA ALA A 215 -10.59 15.50 8.10
C ALA A 215 -11.04 15.48 6.62
N LEU A 216 -10.44 14.62 5.79
CA LEU A 216 -10.69 14.53 4.35
C LEU A 216 -11.51 13.30 3.93
N ALA A 217 -11.84 12.39 4.85
CA ALA A 217 -12.50 11.11 4.54
C ALA A 217 -13.76 11.26 3.64
N ALA A 218 -14.56 12.30 3.89
CA ALA A 218 -15.77 12.59 3.12
C ALA A 218 -15.51 13.33 1.80
N THR A 219 -14.45 14.15 1.74
CA THR A 219 -14.26 15.18 0.69
C THR A 219 -13.10 14.89 -0.26
N VAL A 220 -12.23 13.92 0.03
CA VAL A 220 -11.08 13.59 -0.81
C VAL A 220 -11.52 13.21 -2.23
N LYS A 221 -10.96 13.94 -3.21
CA LYS A 221 -11.20 13.77 -4.66
C LYS A 221 -9.92 13.95 -5.49
N SER A 222 -8.82 14.28 -4.84
CA SER A 222 -7.53 14.48 -5.49
C SER A 222 -6.41 14.13 -4.51
N ILE A 223 -5.34 13.57 -5.04
CA ILE A 223 -4.10 13.25 -4.33
C ILE A 223 -2.91 13.54 -5.25
N GLN A 224 -1.75 13.81 -4.66
CA GLN A 224 -0.48 13.85 -5.39
C GLN A 224 0.35 12.63 -4.99
N ILE A 225 0.79 11.86 -5.98
CA ILE A 225 1.52 10.60 -5.80
C ILE A 225 2.97 10.81 -6.21
N GLU A 226 3.91 10.50 -5.32
CA GLU A 226 5.33 10.41 -5.63
C GLU A 226 5.71 8.92 -5.76
N PHE A 227 6.34 8.52 -6.87
CA PHE A 227 6.87 7.17 -7.02
C PHE A 227 8.32 7.12 -6.52
N ALA A 228 8.69 6.00 -5.90
CA ALA A 228 9.99 5.81 -5.27
C ALA A 228 11.16 5.84 -6.26
N SER A 229 12.37 5.99 -5.72
CA SER A 229 13.61 5.87 -6.50
C SER A 229 13.68 4.52 -7.22
N ILE A 230 14.41 4.50 -8.33
CA ILE A 230 14.60 3.31 -9.15
C ILE A 230 16.00 2.77 -8.89
N ALA A 231 16.10 1.47 -8.68
CA ALA A 231 17.34 0.74 -8.53
C ALA A 231 17.58 -0.21 -9.70
N ASN A 232 18.84 -0.51 -9.98
CA ASN A 232 19.23 -1.59 -10.87
C ASN A 232 19.26 -2.95 -10.12
N SER A 233 19.57 -4.04 -10.83
CA SER A 233 19.69 -5.39 -10.24
C SER A 233 20.76 -5.54 -9.15
N SER A 234 21.67 -4.57 -9.00
CA SER A 234 22.67 -4.52 -7.92
C SER A 234 22.20 -3.67 -6.74
N HIS A 235 20.90 -3.32 -6.69
CA HIS A 235 20.29 -2.43 -5.69
C HIS A 235 20.89 -1.02 -5.62
N GLN A 236 21.64 -0.62 -6.66
CA GLN A 236 22.14 0.75 -6.75
C GLN A 236 21.04 1.65 -7.29
N LYS A 237 20.77 2.76 -6.60
CA LYS A 237 19.84 3.78 -7.07
C LYS A 237 20.38 4.41 -8.35
N VAL A 238 19.60 4.33 -9.43
CA VAL A 238 19.92 4.88 -10.75
C VAL A 238 19.06 6.09 -11.10
N GLN A 239 17.94 6.28 -10.40
CA GLN A 239 17.05 7.42 -10.57
C GLN A 239 16.44 7.78 -9.21
N LYS A 240 16.30 9.08 -8.92
CA LYS A 240 15.63 9.56 -7.71
C LYS A 240 14.11 9.30 -7.76
N ALA A 241 13.39 9.60 -6.68
CA ALA A 241 11.94 9.59 -6.69
C ALA A 241 11.38 10.51 -7.79
N SER A 242 10.19 10.19 -8.30
CA SER A 242 9.54 10.99 -9.35
C SER A 242 9.14 12.37 -8.81
N ASP A 243 8.78 13.28 -9.71
CA ASP A 243 7.96 14.43 -9.30
C ASP A 243 6.55 13.94 -8.90
N GLY A 244 5.76 14.79 -8.25
CA GLY A 244 4.43 14.43 -7.78
C GLY A 244 3.38 14.42 -8.90
N LEU A 245 2.80 13.24 -9.19
CA LEU A 245 1.69 13.06 -10.12
C LEU A 245 0.35 13.38 -9.44
N THR A 246 -0.36 14.40 -9.94
CA THR A 246 -1.72 14.70 -9.46
C THR A 246 -2.73 13.73 -10.07
N VAL A 247 -3.55 13.11 -9.23
CA VAL A 247 -4.63 12.19 -9.64
C VAL A 247 -5.95 12.69 -9.10
N ASN A 248 -6.84 13.11 -10.00
CA ASN A 248 -8.22 13.53 -9.68
C ASN A 248 -9.19 12.37 -9.92
N PHE A 249 -10.13 12.15 -9.00
CA PHE A 249 -11.06 11.01 -9.00
C PHE A 249 -12.42 11.30 -8.36
#